data_AF-A0A1G7JAB0-F1
#
_entry.id   AF-A0A1G7JAB0-F1
#
_cell.length_a   1.000
_cell.length_b   1.000
_cell.length_c   1.000
_cell.angle_alpha   90.00
_cell.angle_beta   90.00
_cell.angle_gamma   90.00
#
_symmetry.space_group_name_H-M   'P 1'
#
loop_
_entity.id
_entity.type
_entity.pdbx_description
1 polymer ?
#
loop_
_entity_poly.entity_id
_entity_poly.type
_entity_poly.pdbx_seq_one_letter_code
_entity_poly.pdbx_strand_id
1 'polypeptide(L)'
;MAIGSDSASSGQNSIALGINSNASAQNSVAIGYNAKTSQSNAIVLGDTNSANVGIGTSTPNTNTKLDVSGNYKLGENGSIQKNLISFDVYPSISMGNTVPGASQIIQITIPSTARPSTTKATVVVTPANNFNDDFSISWAKLSNTSTLRVKIVNSSLSTASVYSGHFYVTIQEF
;
A
#
# COMPACT_ATOMS: atom_id res chain seq x y z
N MET A 1 -29.01 18.78 -9.06
CA MET A 1 -29.70 17.62 -9.66
C MET A 1 -29.72 16.48 -8.66
N ALA A 2 -30.88 15.86 -8.40
CA ALA A 2 -31.01 14.76 -7.44
C ALA A 2 -31.67 13.55 -8.13
N ILE A 3 -31.07 12.36 -8.00
CA ILE A 3 -31.58 11.12 -8.59
C ILE A 3 -31.51 10.00 -7.53
N GLY A 4 -32.67 9.44 -7.17
CA GLY A 4 -32.82 8.38 -6.16
C GLY A 4 -33.81 8.76 -5.06
N SER A 5 -34.37 7.76 -4.37
CA SER A 5 -35.28 8.00 -3.23
C SER A 5 -34.57 8.82 -2.16
N ASP A 6 -35.22 9.86 -1.65
CA ASP A 6 -34.71 10.72 -0.57
C ASP A 6 -33.36 11.38 -0.89
N SER A 7 -33.00 11.47 -2.17
CA SER A 7 -31.84 12.22 -2.61
C SER A 7 -32.11 13.72 -2.55
N ALA A 8 -31.13 14.49 -2.10
CA ALA A 8 -31.22 15.93 -1.97
C ALA A 8 -29.99 16.60 -2.58
N SER A 9 -30.22 17.63 -3.40
CA SER A 9 -29.17 18.43 -4.04
C SER A 9 -29.48 19.89 -3.74
N SER A 10 -29.17 20.31 -2.52
CA SER A 10 -29.52 21.64 -1.99
C SER A 10 -28.43 22.69 -2.24
N GLY A 11 -27.20 22.26 -2.53
CA GLY A 11 -26.13 23.18 -2.94
C GLY A 11 -26.34 23.71 -4.36
N GLN A 12 -25.97 24.97 -4.61
CA GLN A 12 -25.93 25.52 -5.97
C GLN A 12 -24.97 24.67 -6.84
N ASN A 13 -25.38 24.33 -8.07
CA ASN A 13 -24.61 23.47 -8.99
C ASN A 13 -24.24 22.08 -8.42
N SER A 14 -25.00 21.56 -7.45
CA SER A 14 -24.72 20.26 -6.84
C SER A 14 -25.35 19.09 -7.61
N ILE A 15 -24.81 17.89 -7.38
CA ILE A 15 -25.33 16.63 -7.92
C ILE A 15 -25.41 15.59 -6.79
N ALA A 16 -26.59 15.02 -6.58
CA ALA A 16 -26.80 13.89 -5.66
C ALA A 16 -27.35 12.70 -6.46
N LEU A 17 -26.68 11.55 -6.40
CA LEU A 17 -27.04 10.34 -7.14
C LEU A 17 -27.00 9.14 -6.18
N GLY A 18 -28.15 8.52 -5.92
CA GLY A 18 -28.29 7.36 -5.03
C GLY A 18 -29.33 7.60 -3.92
N ILE A 19 -29.84 6.51 -3.35
CA ILE A 19 -30.83 6.57 -2.25
C ILE A 19 -30.20 7.29 -1.04
N ASN A 20 -30.92 8.23 -0.44
CA ASN A 20 -30.48 9.08 0.69
C ASN A 20 -29.19 9.89 0.42
N SER A 21 -28.79 10.08 -0.84
CA SER A 21 -27.63 10.90 -1.16
C SER A 21 -27.94 12.38 -0.90
N ASN A 22 -27.02 13.14 -0.31
CA ASN A 22 -27.22 14.56 -0.02
C ASN A 22 -26.02 15.41 -0.44
N ALA A 23 -26.16 16.15 -1.53
CA ALA A 23 -25.17 17.10 -2.00
C ALA A 23 -25.52 18.52 -1.52
N SER A 24 -25.08 18.87 -0.29
CA SER A 24 -25.54 20.09 0.39
C SER A 24 -24.70 21.35 0.13
N ALA A 25 -23.51 21.19 -0.45
CA ALA A 25 -22.58 22.30 -0.68
C ALA A 25 -22.51 22.73 -2.15
N GLN A 26 -22.06 23.97 -2.40
CA GLN A 26 -21.93 24.53 -3.74
C GLN A 26 -20.94 23.72 -4.60
N ASN A 27 -21.28 23.47 -5.87
CA ASN A 27 -20.48 22.71 -6.84
C ASN A 27 -20.08 21.29 -6.37
N SER A 28 -20.83 20.70 -5.44
CA SER A 28 -20.47 19.40 -4.84
C SER A 28 -21.21 18.22 -5.49
N VAL A 29 -20.60 17.03 -5.44
CA VAL A 29 -21.15 15.81 -6.05
C VAL A 29 -21.14 14.66 -5.04
N ALA A 30 -22.32 14.15 -4.69
CA ALA A 30 -22.51 12.99 -3.85
C ALA A 30 -23.03 11.81 -4.69
N ILE A 31 -22.28 10.70 -4.76
CA ILE A 31 -22.65 9.52 -5.56
C ILE A 31 -22.65 8.29 -4.66
N GLY A 32 -23.76 7.56 -4.59
CA GLY A 32 -23.92 6.32 -3.83
C GLY A 32 -24.99 6.40 -2.73
N TYR A 33 -25.37 5.23 -2.20
CA TYR A 33 -26.28 5.13 -1.05
C TYR A 33 -25.71 5.89 0.16
N ASN A 34 -26.52 6.76 0.77
CA ASN A 34 -26.14 7.60 1.90
C ASN A 34 -24.91 8.52 1.67
N ALA A 35 -24.45 8.72 0.42
CA ALA A 35 -23.32 9.61 0.15
C ALA A 35 -23.67 11.07 0.48
N LYS A 36 -22.81 11.78 1.22
CA LYS A 36 -23.07 13.17 1.64
C LYS A 36 -21.88 14.08 1.39
N THR A 37 -22.11 15.23 0.75
CA THR A 37 -21.12 16.32 0.68
C THR A 37 -21.56 17.48 1.57
N SER A 38 -20.61 18.01 2.33
CA SER A 38 -20.77 19.21 3.17
C SER A 38 -19.78 20.33 2.82
N GLN A 39 -18.88 20.08 1.86
CA GLN A 39 -17.84 21.01 1.45
C GLN A 39 -18.02 21.43 -0.01
N SER A 40 -17.81 22.72 -0.29
CA SER A 40 -17.90 23.24 -1.66
C SER A 40 -16.83 22.62 -2.54
N ASN A 41 -17.18 22.32 -3.80
CA ASN A 41 -16.33 21.69 -4.80
C ASN A 41 -15.86 20.25 -4.46
N ALA A 42 -16.45 19.61 -3.45
CA ALA A 42 -16.09 18.23 -3.07
C ALA A 42 -16.85 17.18 -3.88
N ILE A 43 -16.21 16.03 -4.10
CA ILE A 43 -16.83 14.82 -4.66
C ILE A 43 -16.73 13.71 -3.60
N VAL A 44 -17.85 13.10 -3.25
CA VAL A 44 -17.92 11.95 -2.33
C VAL A 44 -18.56 10.76 -3.06
N LEU A 45 -17.86 9.63 -3.03
CA LEU A 45 -18.28 8.36 -3.62
C LEU A 45 -18.55 7.35 -2.48
N GLY A 46 -19.83 7.05 -2.25
CA GLY A 46 -20.33 6.21 -1.17
C GLY A 46 -20.53 6.95 0.15
N ASP A 47 -21.05 6.24 1.16
CA ASP A 47 -21.14 6.73 2.53
C ASP A 47 -19.76 6.75 3.21
N THR A 48 -19.60 7.65 4.18
CA THR A 48 -18.42 7.81 5.04
C THR A 48 -17.97 6.52 5.74
N ASN A 49 -18.91 5.62 6.06
CA ASN A 49 -18.63 4.39 6.82
C ASN A 49 -18.52 3.12 5.94
N SER A 50 -19.14 3.11 4.75
CA SER A 50 -19.33 1.86 3.98
C SER A 50 -19.08 2.00 2.48
N ALA A 51 -18.26 2.98 2.07
CA ALA A 51 -17.86 3.12 0.67
C ALA A 51 -16.96 1.96 0.23
N ASN A 52 -17.39 1.23 -0.82
CA ASN A 52 -16.64 0.18 -1.50
C ASN A 52 -16.58 0.53 -3.00
N VAL A 53 -15.61 1.34 -3.42
CA VAL A 53 -15.49 1.79 -4.82
C VAL A 53 -14.66 0.78 -5.62
N GLY A 54 -15.32 0.04 -6.52
CA GLY A 54 -14.68 -0.90 -7.44
C GLY A 54 -14.36 -0.29 -8.80
N ILE A 55 -13.14 -0.53 -9.30
CA ILE A 55 -12.77 -0.27 -10.68
C ILE A 55 -12.37 -1.61 -11.32
N GLY A 56 -13.12 -2.07 -12.31
CA GLY A 56 -12.88 -3.37 -12.96
C GLY A 56 -13.27 -4.60 -12.13
N THR A 57 -14.00 -4.41 -11.03
CA THR A 57 -14.51 -5.50 -10.17
C THR A 57 -15.97 -5.25 -9.79
N SER A 58 -16.78 -6.32 -9.76
CA SER A 58 -18.17 -6.30 -9.26
C SER A 58 -18.25 -6.57 -7.75
N THR A 59 -17.14 -6.99 -7.13
CA THR A 59 -17.04 -7.32 -5.70
C THR A 59 -15.80 -6.67 -5.11
N PRO A 60 -15.82 -5.33 -4.89
CA PRO A 60 -14.69 -4.65 -4.26
C PRO A 60 -14.40 -5.25 -2.88
N ASN A 61 -13.13 -5.33 -2.50
CA ASN A 61 -12.71 -5.81 -1.20
C ASN A 61 -13.35 -4.96 -0.07
N THR A 62 -14.01 -5.61 0.89
CA THR A 62 -14.74 -4.93 1.97
C THR A 62 -13.85 -4.24 3.00
N ASN A 63 -12.53 -4.48 2.95
CA ASN A 63 -11.54 -3.83 3.82
C ASN A 63 -10.90 -2.61 3.15
N THR A 64 -11.27 -2.26 1.92
CA THR A 64 -10.72 -1.11 1.21
C THR A 64 -11.84 -0.21 0.70
N LYS A 65 -11.59 1.11 0.73
CA LYS A 65 -12.54 2.08 0.16
C LYS A 65 -12.44 2.18 -1.36
N LEU A 66 -11.27 1.86 -1.91
CA LEU A 66 -10.98 1.81 -3.32
C LEU A 66 -10.32 0.48 -3.63
N ASP A 67 -10.91 -0.27 -4.56
CA ASP A 67 -10.37 -1.54 -5.05
C ASP A 67 -10.31 -1.49 -6.58
N VAL A 68 -9.09 -1.63 -7.11
CA VAL A 68 -8.82 -1.58 -8.55
C VAL A 68 -8.36 -2.96 -8.98
N SER A 69 -9.22 -3.67 -9.71
CA SER A 69 -8.87 -4.93 -10.36
C SER A 69 -8.12 -4.64 -11.65
N GLY A 70 -6.82 -4.40 -11.52
CA GLY A 70 -5.94 -4.05 -12.62
C GLY A 70 -4.90 -3.01 -12.23
N ASN A 71 -4.40 -2.30 -13.23
CA ASN A 71 -3.34 -1.32 -13.02
C ASN A 71 -3.91 0.09 -12.79
N TYR A 72 -3.15 0.94 -12.12
CA TYR A 72 -3.46 2.36 -11.96
C TYR A 72 -2.27 3.24 -12.36
N LYS A 73 -2.52 4.51 -12.70
CA LYS A 73 -1.50 5.52 -13.01
C LYS A 73 -1.87 6.82 -12.33
N LEU A 74 -0.90 7.49 -11.71
CA LEU A 74 -1.10 8.79 -11.07
C LEU A 74 -0.27 9.86 -11.78
N GLY A 75 -0.94 10.88 -12.33
CA GLY A 75 -0.31 12.01 -13.03
C GLY A 75 0.06 11.75 -14.50
N GLU A 76 0.31 12.84 -15.25
CA GLU A 76 0.66 12.78 -16.67
C GLU A 76 1.94 11.98 -16.93
N ASN A 77 2.97 12.21 -16.10
CA ASN A 77 4.27 11.52 -16.15
C ASN A 77 4.35 10.25 -15.27
N GLY A 78 3.23 9.80 -14.69
CA GLY A 78 3.21 8.61 -13.84
C GLY A 78 3.55 7.31 -14.58
N SER A 79 4.17 6.35 -13.88
CA SER A 79 4.27 4.98 -14.39
C SER A 79 3.00 4.19 -14.08
N ILE A 80 2.65 3.24 -14.95
CA ILE A 80 1.61 2.25 -14.66
C ILE A 80 2.07 1.43 -13.45
N GLN A 81 1.28 1.46 -12.37
CA GLN A 81 1.49 0.68 -11.16
C GLN A 81 0.56 -0.53 -11.19
N LYS A 82 1.06 -1.67 -10.74
CA LYS A 82 0.28 -2.91 -10.63
C LYS A 82 -0.16 -3.13 -9.19
N ASN A 83 0.80 -3.27 -8.29
CA ASN A 83 0.56 -3.59 -6.89
C ASN A 83 1.41 -2.70 -5.98
N LEU A 84 0.80 -2.24 -4.89
CA LEU A 84 1.50 -1.71 -3.72
C LEU A 84 1.26 -2.71 -2.58
N ILE A 85 2.30 -3.47 -2.25
CA ILE A 85 2.19 -4.61 -1.35
C ILE A 85 2.95 -4.30 -0.08
N SER A 86 2.39 -4.61 1.08
CA SER A 86 3.08 -4.52 2.37
C SER A 86 2.85 -5.76 3.21
N PHE A 87 3.89 -6.21 3.91
CA PHE A 87 3.83 -7.34 4.84
C PHE A 87 4.96 -7.26 5.87
N ASP A 88 4.80 -7.92 7.00
CA ASP A 88 5.84 -8.17 7.98
C ASP A 88 6.41 -9.59 7.85
N VAL A 89 7.67 -9.78 8.25
CA VAL A 89 8.35 -11.08 8.13
C VAL A 89 9.45 -11.26 9.16
N TYR A 90 9.60 -12.50 9.62
CA TYR A 90 10.59 -12.94 10.61
C TYR A 90 11.58 -13.92 9.96
N PRO A 91 12.53 -13.45 9.14
CA PRO A 91 13.48 -14.36 8.51
C PRO A 91 14.49 -14.87 9.54
N SER A 92 14.94 -16.11 9.34
CA SER A 92 16.09 -16.64 10.07
C SER A 92 17.34 -15.84 9.69
N ILE A 93 17.99 -15.23 10.68
CA ILE A 93 19.29 -14.56 10.53
C ILE A 93 20.30 -15.32 11.38
N SER A 94 21.49 -15.59 10.85
CA SER A 94 22.58 -16.18 11.62
C SER A 94 23.91 -15.62 11.11
N MET A 95 24.30 -14.49 11.70
CA MET A 95 25.55 -13.79 11.42
C MET A 95 26.34 -13.70 12.73
N GLY A 96 27.03 -14.77 13.11
CA GLY A 96 27.82 -14.83 14.33
C GLY A 96 29.29 -14.45 14.11
N ASN A 97 29.88 -13.70 15.04
CA ASN A 97 31.27 -13.25 15.00
C ASN A 97 31.64 -12.62 13.64
N THR A 98 30.74 -11.81 13.10
CA THR A 98 30.90 -11.19 11.78
C THR A 98 31.90 -10.06 11.89
N VAL A 99 33.03 -10.16 11.21
CA VAL A 99 34.07 -9.10 11.17
C VAL A 99 33.59 -7.85 10.43
N PRO A 100 34.18 -6.67 10.69
CA PRO A 100 33.89 -5.45 9.94
C PRO A 100 33.95 -5.64 8.41
N GLY A 101 32.94 -5.15 7.70
CA GLY A 101 32.82 -5.25 6.24
C GLY A 101 32.32 -6.60 5.70
N ALA A 102 32.28 -7.66 6.53
CA ALA A 102 31.67 -8.92 6.13
C ALA A 102 30.15 -8.80 6.01
N SER A 103 29.56 -9.58 5.11
CA SER A 103 28.14 -9.46 4.77
C SER A 103 27.49 -10.82 4.50
N GLN A 104 26.18 -10.90 4.74
CA GLN A 104 25.36 -12.05 4.41
C GLN A 104 24.14 -11.60 3.60
N ILE A 105 23.67 -12.46 2.70
CA ILE A 105 22.42 -12.22 1.98
C ILE A 105 21.35 -13.11 2.58
N ILE A 106 20.36 -12.48 3.21
CA ILE A 106 19.18 -13.15 3.74
C ILE A 106 18.16 -13.33 2.61
N GLN A 107 17.65 -14.54 2.47
CA GLN A 107 16.52 -14.84 1.59
C GLN A 107 15.23 -14.78 2.39
N ILE A 108 14.30 -13.96 1.93
CA ILE A 108 13.00 -13.76 2.54
C ILE A 108 11.95 -14.32 1.58
N THR A 109 11.21 -15.32 2.02
CA THR A 109 10.06 -15.83 1.29
C THR A 109 8.90 -14.85 1.40
N ILE A 110 8.36 -14.42 0.27
CA ILE A 110 7.21 -13.53 0.20
C ILE A 110 5.94 -14.36 0.43
N PRO A 111 5.07 -13.97 1.39
CA PRO A 111 3.78 -14.64 1.63
C PRO A 111 2.98 -14.78 0.34
N SER A 112 2.29 -15.91 0.14
CA SER A 112 1.56 -16.18 -1.12
C SER A 112 0.53 -15.11 -1.48
N THR A 113 -0.10 -14.49 -0.48
CA THR A 113 -1.06 -13.37 -0.62
C THR A 113 -0.42 -12.03 -0.96
N ALA A 114 0.91 -11.93 -0.84
CA ALA A 114 1.69 -10.70 -1.01
C ALA A 114 2.70 -10.81 -2.16
N ARG A 115 2.50 -11.74 -3.11
CA ARG A 115 3.44 -11.95 -4.21
C ARG A 115 3.17 -10.94 -5.35
N PRO A 116 4.18 -10.16 -5.78
CA PRO A 116 4.05 -9.36 -7.00
C PRO A 116 3.93 -10.27 -8.23
N SER A 117 3.38 -9.71 -9.32
CA SER A 117 3.23 -10.46 -10.59
C SER A 117 4.53 -10.56 -11.39
N THR A 118 5.48 -9.67 -11.12
CA THR A 118 6.77 -9.54 -11.79
C THR A 118 7.86 -9.10 -10.81
N THR A 119 9.12 -9.08 -11.26
CA THR A 119 10.26 -8.59 -10.47
C THR A 119 10.58 -7.11 -10.68
N LYS A 120 9.85 -6.44 -11.59
CA LYS A 120 10.03 -5.01 -11.86
C LYS A 120 9.31 -4.22 -10.78
N ALA A 121 10.02 -4.01 -9.68
CA ALA A 121 9.50 -3.34 -8.51
C ALA A 121 10.60 -2.62 -7.75
N THR A 122 10.23 -1.58 -7.02
CA THR A 122 11.05 -1.06 -5.92
C THR A 122 10.73 -1.85 -4.66
N VAL A 123 11.73 -2.02 -3.79
CA VAL A 123 11.57 -2.73 -2.52
C VAL A 123 12.15 -1.88 -1.40
N VAL A 124 11.34 -1.64 -0.37
CA VAL A 124 11.75 -0.99 0.87
C VAL A 124 11.68 -2.02 1.97
N VAL A 125 12.75 -2.12 2.77
CA VAL A 125 12.85 -3.04 3.91
C VAL A 125 13.28 -2.23 5.12
N THR A 126 12.49 -2.31 6.18
CA THR A 126 12.74 -1.59 7.43
C THR A 126 12.74 -2.58 8.60
N PRO A 127 13.77 -2.58 9.46
CA PRO A 127 13.72 -3.32 10.72
C PRO A 127 12.52 -2.86 11.58
N ALA A 128 11.77 -3.80 12.14
CA ALA A 128 10.62 -3.48 13.00
C ALA A 128 11.05 -3.00 14.40
N ASN A 129 12.25 -3.36 14.83
CA ASN A 129 12.93 -2.84 16.01
C ASN A 129 14.34 -2.42 15.60
N ASN A 130 15.03 -1.66 16.45
CA ASN A 130 16.45 -1.38 16.25
C ASN A 130 17.18 -2.69 15.98
N PHE A 131 17.79 -2.77 14.80
CA PHE A 131 18.90 -3.69 14.61
C PHE A 131 20.02 -3.26 15.56
N ASN A 132 20.95 -4.15 15.95
CA ASN A 132 22.10 -3.61 16.68
C ASN A 132 22.80 -2.55 15.78
N ASP A 133 23.44 -1.55 16.38
CA ASP A 133 24.00 -0.43 15.61
C ASP A 133 25.21 -0.87 14.74
N ASP A 134 25.61 -2.14 14.83
CA ASP A 134 26.74 -2.68 14.10
C ASP A 134 26.42 -3.03 12.64
N PHE A 135 25.17 -3.35 12.33
CA PHE A 135 24.80 -3.86 11.01
C PHE A 135 23.90 -2.91 10.22
N SER A 136 24.15 -2.82 8.91
CA SER A 136 23.35 -2.04 7.97
C SER A 136 22.72 -2.92 6.89
N ILE A 137 21.54 -2.53 6.41
CA ILE A 137 20.95 -3.06 5.18
C ILE A 137 21.63 -2.37 3.99
N SER A 138 22.45 -3.10 3.24
CA SER A 138 23.20 -2.57 2.10
C SER A 138 22.34 -2.44 0.84
N TRP A 139 21.43 -3.40 0.60
CA TRP A 139 20.43 -3.34 -0.46
C TRP A 139 19.35 -4.39 -0.24
N ALA A 140 18.21 -4.18 -0.87
CA ALA A 140 17.12 -5.14 -0.96
C ALA A 140 16.61 -5.23 -2.41
N LYS A 141 16.35 -6.44 -2.91
CA LYS A 141 15.78 -6.65 -4.25
C LYS A 141 15.02 -7.96 -4.38
N LEU A 142 14.04 -8.00 -5.27
CA LEU A 142 13.42 -9.24 -5.70
C LEU A 142 14.42 -10.09 -6.49
N SER A 143 14.44 -11.39 -6.19
CA SER A 143 15.13 -12.39 -7.03
C SER A 143 14.18 -13.08 -8.00
N ASN A 144 12.93 -13.24 -7.55
CA ASN A 144 11.79 -13.73 -8.31
C ASN A 144 10.52 -13.22 -7.58
N THR A 145 9.34 -13.59 -8.05
CA THR A 145 8.05 -13.14 -7.50
C THR A 145 7.72 -13.72 -6.11
N SER A 146 8.49 -14.71 -5.64
CA SER A 146 8.28 -15.34 -4.32
C SER A 146 9.43 -15.10 -3.33
N THR A 147 10.50 -14.44 -3.75
CA THR A 147 11.75 -14.33 -2.97
C THR A 147 12.35 -12.94 -3.06
N LEU A 148 12.46 -12.30 -1.91
CA LEU A 148 13.23 -11.08 -1.67
C LEU A 148 14.62 -11.45 -1.14
N ARG A 149 15.66 -10.73 -1.56
CA ARG A 149 17.01 -10.82 -1.00
C ARG A 149 17.37 -9.51 -0.33
N VAL A 150 17.89 -9.60 0.89
CA VAL A 150 18.36 -8.46 1.67
C VAL A 150 19.82 -8.70 2.03
N LYS A 151 20.72 -7.81 1.62
CA LYS A 151 22.12 -7.89 2.03
C LYS A 151 22.33 -7.09 3.31
N ILE A 152 22.84 -7.77 4.33
CA ILE A 152 23.21 -7.17 5.62
C ILE A 152 24.73 -7.19 5.71
N VAL A 153 25.32 -6.08 6.17
CA VAL A 153 26.77 -5.90 6.31
C VAL A 153 27.08 -5.40 7.70
N ASN A 154 28.14 -5.92 8.33
CA ASN A 154 28.69 -5.31 9.53
C ASN A 154 29.39 -4.00 9.11
N SER A 155 28.80 -2.87 9.49
CA SER A 155 29.28 -1.52 9.22
C SER A 155 30.03 -0.90 10.39
N SER A 156 30.14 -1.60 11.53
CA SER A 156 30.93 -1.17 12.68
C SER A 156 32.43 -1.38 12.47
N LEU A 157 33.21 -0.93 13.46
CA LEU A 157 34.65 -1.17 13.56
C LEU A 157 34.99 -2.43 14.37
N SER A 158 33.99 -3.15 14.89
CA SER A 158 34.15 -4.31 15.76
C SER A 158 33.49 -5.57 15.18
N THR A 159 33.93 -6.72 15.66
CA THR A 159 33.22 -7.98 15.39
C THR A 159 31.89 -7.99 16.13
N ALA A 160 30.80 -8.29 15.42
CA ALA A 160 29.45 -8.26 15.97
C ALA A 160 28.63 -9.49 15.55
N SER A 161 27.53 -9.73 16.24
CA SER A 161 26.64 -10.86 15.97
C SER A 161 25.18 -10.46 15.90
N VAL A 162 24.42 -11.04 14.98
CA VAL A 162 22.97 -10.89 14.91
C VAL A 162 22.29 -12.20 14.53
N TYR A 163 21.22 -12.55 15.25
CA TYR A 163 20.54 -13.85 15.17
C TYR A 163 19.02 -13.76 14.99
N SER A 164 18.47 -12.55 14.93
CA SER A 164 17.04 -12.33 14.77
C SER A 164 16.79 -11.15 13.83
N GLY A 165 15.79 -11.29 12.97
CA GLY A 165 15.28 -10.20 12.15
C GLY A 165 13.77 -10.20 12.19
N HIS A 166 13.19 -9.00 12.30
CA HIS A 166 11.79 -8.74 12.02
C HIS A 166 11.76 -7.51 11.12
N PHE A 167 11.17 -7.62 9.94
CA PHE A 167 11.17 -6.56 8.94
C PHE A 167 9.76 -6.25 8.46
N TYR A 168 9.50 -4.96 8.26
CA TYR A 168 8.42 -4.49 7.41
C TYR A 168 8.95 -4.33 5.99
N VAL A 169 8.21 -4.86 5.03
CA VAL A 169 8.55 -4.83 3.60
C VAL A 169 7.44 -4.15 2.84
N THR A 170 7.81 -3.21 1.97
CA THR A 170 6.92 -2.67 0.95
C THR A 170 7.50 -2.96 -0.44
N ILE A 171 6.65 -3.49 -1.33
CA ILE A 171 6.97 -3.72 -2.74
C ILE A 171 6.03 -2.86 -3.59
N GLN A 172 6.59 -2.00 -4.42
CA GLN A 172 5.84 -1.22 -5.39
C GLN A 172 6.17 -1.71 -6.80
N GLU A 173 5.22 -2.40 -7.42
CA GLU A 173 5.36 -3.05 -8.72
C GLU A 173 4.84 -2.17 -9.87
N PHE A 174 5.59 -2.10 -10.97
CA PHE A 174 5.29 -1.25 -12.13
C PHE A 174 5.64 -1.90 -13.49
#